data_AF-A0A4R9B3C5-F1
#
_entry.id   AF-A0A4R9B3C5-F1
#
_cell.length_a   1.000
_cell.length_b   1.000
_cell.length_c   1.000
_cell.angle_alpha   90.00
_cell.angle_beta   90.00
_cell.angle_gamma   90.00
#
_symmetry.space_group_name_H-M   'P 1'
#
loop_
_entity.id
_entity.type
_entity.pdbx_description
1 polymer ?
#
loop_
_entity_poly.entity_id
_entity_poly.type
_entity_poly.pdbx_seq_one_letter_code
_entity_poly.pdbx_strand_id
1 'polypeptide(L)' 'MTASTNSADFDPSELAFVTRRVTDAEASAVTAVLRGVLQEESDGIRAAPERGQSAWQVSQRGIRGPMTPGHGRWRGFSA' A
#
# COMPACT_ATOMS: atom_id res chain seq x y z
N MET A 1 5.18 11.79 -24.15
CA MET A 1 4.92 11.64 -22.70
C MET A 1 3.48 11.19 -22.55
N THR A 2 3.21 9.89 -22.62
CA THR A 2 1.89 9.32 -22.37
C THR A 2 1.79 9.08 -20.86
N ALA A 3 1.00 9.90 -20.17
CA ALA A 3 0.68 9.65 -18.78
C ALA A 3 0.00 8.28 -18.70
N SER A 4 0.63 7.33 -18.02
CA SER A 4 -0.05 6.11 -17.61
C SER A 4 -1.20 6.55 -16.70
N THR A 5 -2.44 6.51 -17.23
CA THR A 5 -3.64 6.73 -16.42
C THR A 5 -3.58 5.74 -15.27
N ASN A 6 -3.35 6.27 -14.07
CA ASN A 6 -3.35 5.51 -12.84
C ASN A 6 -4.74 4.88 -12.74
N SER A 7 -4.83 3.56 -12.85
CA SER A 7 -6.11 2.83 -12.95
C SER A 7 -7.08 3.07 -11.78
N ALA A 8 -6.58 3.69 -10.70
CA ALA A 8 -7.36 4.08 -9.53
C ALA A 8 -8.13 5.40 -9.70
N ASP A 9 -7.82 6.21 -10.72
CA ASP A 9 -8.43 7.53 -10.94
C ASP A 9 -9.43 7.44 -12.10
N PHE A 10 -10.72 7.35 -11.78
CA PHE A 10 -11.79 7.32 -12.78
C PHE A 10 -12.28 8.75 -13.10
N ASP A 11 -12.76 8.95 -14.33
CA ASP A 11 -13.31 10.23 -14.79
C ASP A 11 -14.74 10.41 -14.25
N PRO A 12 -15.02 11.47 -13.47
CA PRO A 12 -16.37 11.73 -12.96
C PRO A 12 -17.43 11.91 -14.05
N SER A 13 -17.02 12.23 -15.29
CA SER A 13 -17.93 12.35 -16.45
C SER A 13 -18.58 11.02 -16.84
N GLU A 14 -18.03 9.89 -16.37
CA GLU A 14 -18.59 8.54 -16.59
C GLU A 14 -19.75 8.21 -15.64
N LEU A 15 -19.99 9.01 -14.59
CA LEU A 15 -21.06 8.79 -13.63
C LEU A 15 -22.41 9.31 -14.15
N ALA A 16 -23.42 8.44 -14.18
CA ALA A 16 -24.80 8.80 -14.52
C ALA A 16 -25.70 8.74 -13.27
N PHE A 17 -26.30 9.88 -12.90
CA PHE A 17 -27.28 9.96 -11.83
C PHE A 17 -28.69 9.71 -12.37
N VAL A 18 -29.32 8.60 -11.96
CA VAL A 18 -30.69 8.24 -12.38
C VAL A 18 -31.75 8.96 -11.54
N THR A 19 -31.39 9.39 -10.33
CA THR A 19 -32.26 10.14 -9.43
C THR A 19 -32.53 11.54 -9.97
N ARG A 20 -33.77 12.02 -9.82
CA ARG A 20 -34.13 13.39 -10.20
C ARG A 20 -33.60 14.38 -9.17
N ARG A 21 -33.22 15.58 -9.65
CA ARG A 21 -32.82 16.74 -8.83
C ARG A 21 -31.57 16.51 -7.97
N VAL A 22 -30.56 15.82 -8.51
CA VAL A 22 -29.24 15.78 -7.88
C VAL A 22 -28.58 17.15 -8.00
N THR A 23 -28.12 17.69 -6.88
CA THR A 23 -27.36 18.94 -6.82
C THR A 23 -25.88 18.70 -7.08
N ASP A 24 -25.15 19.75 -7.47
CA ASP A 24 -23.69 19.67 -7.67
C ASP A 24 -22.95 19.26 -6.39
N ALA A 25 -23.46 19.68 -5.24
CA ALA A 25 -22.92 19.30 -3.94
C ALA A 25 -23.09 17.81 -3.66
N GLU A 26 -24.26 17.23 -3.97
CA GLU A 26 -24.49 15.79 -3.81
C GLU A 26 -23.68 14.98 -4.82
N ALA A 27 -23.62 15.41 -6.08
CA ALA A 27 -22.83 14.74 -7.12
C ALA A 27 -21.35 14.70 -6.76
N SER A 28 -20.80 15.82 -6.26
CA SER A 28 -19.41 15.89 -5.81
C SER A 28 -19.14 15.05 -4.56
N ALA A 29 -20.07 15.02 -3.60
CA ALA A 29 -19.94 14.17 -2.41
C ALA A 29 -19.89 12.68 -2.79
N VAL A 30 -20.79 12.21 -3.66
CA VAL A 30 -20.81 10.81 -4.12
C VAL A 30 -19.53 10.48 -4.89
N THR A 31 -19.10 11.38 -5.77
CA THR A 31 -17.85 11.21 -6.53
C THR A 31 -16.64 11.06 -5.60
N ALA A 32 -16.55 11.91 -4.56
CA ALA A 32 -15.47 11.86 -3.58
C ALA A 32 -15.47 10.54 -2.79
N VAL A 33 -16.64 10.04 -2.39
CA VAL A 33 -16.78 8.75 -1.70
C VAL A 33 -16.34 7.60 -2.61
N LEU A 34 -16.80 7.57 -3.86
CA LEU A 34 -16.42 6.53 -4.82
C LEU A 34 -14.91 6.54 -5.09
N ARG A 35 -14.31 7.73 -5.22
CA ARG A 35 -12.84 7.88 -5.35
C ARG A 35 -12.10 7.34 -4.13
N GLY A 36 -12.58 7.66 -2.93
CA GLY A 36 -11.99 7.15 -1.69
C GLY A 36 -11.98 5.63 -1.62
N VAL A 37 -13.13 5.00 -1.94
CA VAL A 37 -13.27 3.54 -1.93
C VAL A 37 -12.38 2.88 -2.99
N LEU A 38 -12.37 3.40 -4.23
CA LEU A 38 -11.52 2.84 -5.28
C LEU A 38 -10.03 2.98 -4.98
N GLN A 39 -9.62 4.08 -4.36
CA GLN A 39 -8.24 4.28 -3.94
C GLN A 39 -7.84 3.28 -2.85
N GLU A 40 -8.69 3.06 -1.85
CA GLU A 40 -8.45 2.07 -0.79
C GLU A 40 -8.32 0.65 -1.35
N GLU A 41 -9.21 0.23 -2.23
CA GLU A 41 -9.14 -1.07 -2.92
C GLU A 41 -7.86 -1.21 -3.76
N SER A 42 -7.50 -0.14 -4.49
CA SER A 42 -6.28 -0.11 -5.30
C SER A 42 -5.02 -0.20 -4.45
N ASP A 43 -5.01 0.44 -3.30
CA ASP A 43 -3.89 0.38 -2.35
C ASP A 43 -3.82 -0.98 -1.65
N GLY A 44 -4.96 -1.61 -1.37
CA GLY A 44 -5.02 -3.01 -0.94
C GLY A 44 -4.40 -3.97 -1.95
N ILE A 45 -4.68 -3.78 -3.25
CA ILE A 45 -4.07 -4.57 -4.34
C ILE A 45 -2.57 -4.29 -4.45
N ARG A 46 -2.11 -3.05 -4.30
CA ARG A 46 -0.66 -2.72 -4.32
C ARG A 46 0.08 -3.21 -3.08
N ALA A 47 -0.58 -3.25 -1.93
CA ALA A 47 -0.01 -3.76 -0.68
C ALA A 47 0.05 -5.29 -0.67
N ALA A 48 -0.75 -5.97 -1.51
CA ALA A 48 -0.59 -7.40 -1.73
C ALA A 48 0.81 -7.65 -2.32
N PRO A 49 1.63 -8.51 -1.69
CA PRO A 49 2.92 -8.86 -2.25
C PRO A 49 2.73 -9.41 -3.67
N GLU A 50 3.57 -9.00 -4.63
CA GLU A 50 3.56 -9.57 -5.97
C GLU A 50 3.58 -11.10 -5.87
N ARG A 51 2.71 -11.77 -6.64
CA ARG A 51 2.56 -13.24 -6.60
C ARG A 51 3.92 -13.90 -6.76
N GLY A 52 4.50 -14.35 -5.64
CA GLY A 52 5.82 -14.99 -5.63
C GLY A 52 6.57 -14.86 -4.31
N GLN A 53 6.40 -13.77 -3.55
CA GLN A 53 7.08 -13.61 -2.26
C GLN A 53 6.14 -13.04 -1.19
N SER A 54 5.87 -13.80 -0.14
CA SER A 54 5.15 -13.31 1.03
C SER A 54 5.92 -12.19 1.75
N ALA A 55 5.21 -11.31 2.45
CA ALA A 55 5.82 -10.29 3.30
C ALA A 55 6.79 -10.89 4.35
N TRP A 56 6.53 -12.13 4.77
CA TRP A 56 7.43 -12.89 5.64
C TRP A 56 8.75 -13.27 4.94
N GLN A 57 8.71 -13.69 3.66
CA GLN A 57 9.92 -13.94 2.87
C GLN A 57 10.72 -12.66 2.62
N VAL A 58 10.05 -11.53 2.37
CA VAL A 58 10.72 -10.22 2.18
C VAL A 58 11.42 -9.75 3.46
N SER A 59 10.81 -10.01 4.62
CA SER A 59 11.37 -9.65 5.93
C SER A 59 12.35 -10.67 6.50
N GLN A 60 12.53 -11.83 5.84
CA GLN A 60 13.47 -12.86 6.26
C GLN A 60 14.91 -12.37 6.09
N ARG A 61 15.56 -12.02 7.20
CA ARG A 61 17.00 -11.73 7.22
C ARG A 61 17.80 -13.02 7.34
N GLY A 62 18.99 -13.04 6.72
CA GLY A 62 19.93 -14.15 6.87
C GLY A 62 20.26 -14.41 8.33
N ILE A 63 20.35 -15.69 8.72
CA ILE A 63 20.80 -16.10 10.04
C ILE A 63 22.16 -15.46 10.30
N ARG A 64 22.33 -14.82 11.46
CA ARG A 64 23.61 -14.23 11.83
C ARG A 64 24.65 -15.35 11.94
N GLY A 65 25.79 -15.16 11.28
CA GLY A 65 26.90 -16.09 11.40
C GLY A 65 27.43 -16.16 12.85
N PRO A 66 28.13 -17.26 13.20
CA PRO A 66 28.78 -17.37 14.50
C PRO A 66 29.70 -16.18 14.75
N MET A 67 29.50 -15.46 15.85
CA MET A 67 30.47 -14.45 16.28
C MET A 67 31.71 -15.19 16.79
N THR A 68 32.85 -15.04 16.12
CA THR A 68 34.13 -15.53 16.63
C THR A 68 34.67 -14.57 17.70
N PRO A 69 34.76 -14.98 18.97
CA PRO A 69 35.45 -14.20 19.99
C PRO A 69 36.92 -14.01 19.61
N GLY A 70 37.37 -12.75 19.51
CA GLY A 70 38.81 -12.46 19.56
C GLY A 70 39.36 -12.78 20.94
N HIS A 71 40.61 -13.25 21.02
CA HIS A 71 41.30 -13.51 22.29
C HIS A 71 41.18 -12.28 23.21
N GLY A 72 40.49 -12.45 24.35
CA GLY A 72 40.30 -11.40 25.36
C GLY A 72 39.05 -10.51 25.22
N ARG A 73 38.18 -10.66 24.20
CA ARG A 73 37.07 -9.73 23.96
C ARG A 73 35.73 -10.02 24.66
N TRP A 74 35.63 -11.10 25.43
CA TRP A 74 34.36 -11.54 26.06
C TRP A 74 34.40 -11.58 27.60
N ARG A 75 35.33 -10.87 28.24
CA ARG A 75 35.41 -10.82 29.72
C ARG A 75 35.28 -9.38 30.20
N GLY A 76 34.03 -8.99 30.47
CA GLY A 76 33.68 -7.68 31.00
C GLY A 76 32.26 -7.66 31.58
N PHE A 77 31.84 -8.72 32.26
CA PHE A 77 30.72 -8.65 33.19
C PHE A 77 31.35 -8.64 34.59
N SER A 78 31.58 -7.46 35.15
CA SER A 78 31.82 -7.30 36.59
C SER A 78 30.49 -7.35 37.31
N ALA A 79 30.39 -8.20 38.33
CA ALA A 79 29.30 -8.23 39.31
C ALA A 79 29.36 -7.02 40.24
#